data_AF-A0A7C3Q3K3-F1
#
_entry.id   AF-A0A7C3Q3K3-F1
#
_cell.length_a   1.000
_cell.length_b   1.000
_cell.length_c   1.000
_cell.angle_alpha   90.00
_cell.angle_beta   90.00
_cell.angle_gamma   90.00
#
_symmetry.space_group_name_H-M   'P 1'
#
loop_
_entity.id
_entity.type
_entity.pdbx_description
1 polymer ?
#
loop_
_entity_poly.entity_id
_entity_poly.type
_entity_poly.pdbx_seq_one_letter_code
_entity_poly.pdbx_strand_id
1 'polypeptide(L)'
;MKANQLFTLALAGLLSAGTLVSCKDAGRDGVRSENERLQDADQNTDTAITRQGVRDHTHVDTEWEEFRTTSEQKLKENESRLDNFREKMEKSDEKLRNKYNKTVTTLEERNKEMRKKLDEYKKEGGMKWEEFKEEFNRDMDELGKAIQDLFKDNK
;
A
#
# COMPACT_ATOMS: atom_id res chain seq x y z
N MET A 1 -39.10 6.22 -47.95
CA MET A 1 -37.97 6.58 -48.86
C MET A 1 -37.16 5.32 -49.13
N LYS A 2 -36.81 5.10 -50.39
CA LYS A 2 -36.42 3.82 -50.98
C LYS A 2 -34.98 3.41 -50.62
N ALA A 3 -34.78 2.10 -50.43
CA ALA A 3 -33.48 1.43 -50.51
C ALA A 3 -33.16 1.05 -51.96
N ASN A 4 -31.89 1.13 -52.37
CA ASN A 4 -31.26 0.41 -53.50
C ASN A 4 -29.74 0.69 -53.43
N GLN A 5 -28.84 -0.27 -53.17
CA GLN A 5 -28.22 -1.28 -54.06
C GLN A 5 -27.46 -0.71 -55.28
N LEU A 6 -26.19 -1.15 -55.42
CA LEU A 6 -25.33 -1.39 -56.62
C LEU A 6 -23.84 -1.12 -56.22
N PHE A 7 -22.97 -2.12 -55.99
CA PHE A 7 -22.18 -2.98 -56.91
C PHE A 7 -21.25 -2.24 -57.90
N THR A 8 -19.93 -2.28 -57.65
CA THR A 8 -18.85 -2.22 -58.67
C THR A 8 -17.53 -2.69 -58.05
N LEU A 9 -17.16 -3.97 -58.16
CA LEU A 9 -16.34 -4.62 -59.20
C LEU A 9 -14.85 -4.22 -59.21
N ALA A 10 -14.00 -5.22 -58.97
CA ALA A 10 -12.54 -5.18 -58.95
C ALA A 10 -11.90 -4.93 -60.33
N LEU A 11 -10.67 -4.39 -60.35
CA LEU A 11 -9.62 -4.62 -61.38
C LEU A 11 -8.29 -4.03 -60.87
N ALA A 12 -7.35 -4.86 -60.41
CA ALA A 12 -6.17 -5.36 -61.14
C ALA A 12 -5.23 -4.28 -61.69
N GLY A 13 -4.01 -4.23 -61.15
CA GLY A 13 -2.91 -3.37 -61.59
C GLY A 13 -1.55 -3.93 -61.17
N LEU A 14 -1.11 -4.92 -61.94
CA LEU A 14 0.21 -5.54 -62.12
C LEU A 14 1.36 -5.26 -61.12
N LEU A 15 1.88 -6.39 -60.63
CA LEU A 15 3.28 -6.66 -60.37
C LEU A 15 4.20 -6.07 -61.45
N SER A 16 5.17 -5.25 -61.05
CA SER A 16 6.43 -5.12 -61.78
C SER A 16 7.56 -5.55 -60.84
N ALA A 17 8.19 -6.65 -61.23
CA ALA A 17 9.36 -7.22 -60.59
C ALA A 17 10.54 -6.26 -60.74
N GLY A 18 11.21 -5.98 -59.61
CA GLY A 18 12.55 -5.42 -59.57
C GLY A 18 13.37 -6.29 -58.64
N THR A 19 14.18 -7.18 -59.23
CA THR A 19 15.33 -7.79 -58.60
C THR A 19 16.19 -6.67 -57.99
N LEU A 20 16.75 -6.79 -56.79
CA LEU A 20 17.99 -7.49 -56.50
C LEU A 20 18.17 -7.43 -54.97
N VAL A 21 18.19 -8.57 -54.28
CA VAL A 21 18.79 -8.63 -52.93
C VAL A 21 20.29 -8.75 -53.14
N SER A 22 20.98 -7.61 -53.12
CA SER A 22 22.40 -7.54 -52.85
C SER A 22 22.59 -6.83 -51.53
N CYS A 23 23.28 -7.52 -50.61
CA CYS A 23 23.70 -6.99 -49.32
C CYS A 23 24.53 -5.71 -49.44
N LYS A 24 24.54 -4.96 -48.32
CA LYS A 24 25.63 -4.14 -47.78
C LYS A 24 25.55 -2.62 -48.01
N ASP A 25 25.29 -1.95 -46.88
CA ASP A 25 25.74 -0.62 -46.44
C ASP A 25 25.55 0.65 -47.28
N ALA A 26 25.38 1.75 -46.53
CA ALA A 26 25.58 3.15 -46.87
C ALA A 26 24.48 3.90 -47.67
N GLY A 27 23.56 4.51 -46.91
CA GLY A 27 23.49 5.98 -46.76
C GLY A 27 22.80 6.84 -47.83
N ARG A 28 22.48 8.07 -47.36
CA ARG A 28 22.10 9.32 -48.08
C ARG A 28 20.61 9.56 -48.31
N ASP A 29 20.08 10.78 -48.24
CA ASP A 29 20.61 12.10 -47.87
C ASP A 29 19.40 13.04 -47.76
N GLY A 30 19.57 14.16 -47.04
CA GLY A 30 18.66 15.30 -47.20
C GLY A 30 18.69 16.34 -46.08
N VAL A 31 19.87 16.89 -45.76
CA VAL A 31 19.99 18.06 -44.89
C VAL A 31 19.67 19.34 -45.68
N ARG A 32 18.78 20.18 -45.16
CA ARG A 32 18.89 21.64 -45.30
C ARG A 32 18.55 22.31 -43.98
N SER A 33 19.51 23.09 -43.52
CA SER A 33 19.62 23.81 -42.26
C SER A 33 18.90 25.16 -42.31
N GLU A 34 18.28 25.60 -41.21
CA GLU A 34 18.66 26.86 -40.53
C GLU A 34 17.99 27.01 -39.15
N ASN A 35 18.84 26.98 -38.11
CA ASN A 35 18.96 27.96 -37.03
C ASN A 35 17.68 28.60 -36.44
N GLU A 36 17.20 28.05 -35.31
CA GLU A 36 16.59 28.87 -34.26
C GLU A 36 17.15 28.48 -32.88
N ARG A 37 17.37 29.52 -32.08
CA ARG A 37 18.19 29.55 -30.87
C ARG A 37 17.40 29.01 -29.68
N LEU A 38 18.12 28.30 -28.81
CA LEU A 38 17.76 27.85 -27.46
C LEU A 38 16.74 28.77 -26.75
N GLN A 39 15.54 28.27 -26.48
CA GLN A 39 14.76 28.63 -25.28
C GLN A 39 13.62 27.62 -25.02
N ASP A 40 13.69 27.06 -23.80
CA ASP A 40 12.63 26.50 -22.95
C ASP A 40 11.60 25.53 -23.55
N ALA A 41 11.75 24.25 -23.21
CA ALA A 41 10.70 23.46 -22.55
C ALA A 41 11.25 22.09 -22.12
N ASP A 42 11.44 21.94 -20.82
CA ASP A 42 11.57 20.67 -20.12
C ASP A 42 10.37 19.77 -20.44
N GLN A 43 10.57 18.65 -21.14
CA GLN A 43 9.56 17.58 -21.22
C GLN A 43 10.13 16.23 -21.71
N ASN A 44 10.34 15.36 -20.72
CA ASN A 44 9.67 14.06 -20.64
C ASN A 44 10.16 12.92 -21.57
N THR A 45 11.21 12.22 -21.13
CA THR A 45 11.30 10.75 -21.32
C THR A 45 11.94 10.10 -20.10
N ASP A 46 11.17 9.95 -19.02
CA ASP A 46 11.47 8.98 -17.97
C ASP A 46 10.16 8.39 -17.43
N THR A 47 9.46 7.69 -18.32
CA THR A 47 8.22 6.97 -18.00
C THR A 47 8.54 5.49 -17.84
N ALA A 48 8.89 5.06 -16.63
CA ALA A 48 8.42 3.78 -16.06
C ALA A 48 8.89 3.48 -14.61
N ILE A 49 9.76 4.26 -13.96
CA ILE A 49 10.18 3.94 -12.58
C ILE A 49 10.28 5.22 -11.74
N THR A 50 9.65 5.21 -10.56
CA THR A 50 9.81 6.20 -9.46
C THR A 50 8.92 7.46 -9.47
N ARG A 51 7.60 7.30 -9.38
CA ARG A 51 6.70 8.36 -8.84
C ARG A 51 5.98 7.99 -7.55
N GLN A 52 6.46 6.96 -6.84
CA GLN A 52 5.83 6.46 -5.61
C GLN A 52 6.73 6.56 -4.37
N GLY A 53 7.88 7.23 -4.48
CA GLY A 53 8.94 7.19 -3.47
C GLY A 53 9.20 8.49 -2.71
N VAL A 54 8.51 9.59 -3.02
CA VAL A 54 8.70 10.86 -2.29
C VAL A 54 7.34 11.33 -1.80
N ARG A 55 6.91 10.77 -0.66
CA ARG A 55 5.89 11.44 0.15
C ARG A 55 6.53 12.66 0.77
N ASP A 56 5.91 13.81 0.61
CA ASP A 56 6.36 15.04 1.29
C ASP A 56 6.44 14.79 2.80
N HIS A 57 7.50 15.25 3.44
CA HIS A 57 7.74 15.07 4.88
C HIS A 57 6.55 15.61 5.72
N THR A 58 5.89 16.66 5.23
CA THR A 58 4.71 17.27 5.88
C THR A 58 3.50 16.32 5.95
N HIS A 59 3.32 15.47 4.94
CA HIS A 59 2.23 14.50 4.89
C HIS A 59 2.48 13.34 5.86
N VAL A 60 3.72 12.84 5.92
CA VAL A 60 4.12 11.76 6.84
C VAL A 60 3.98 12.17 8.30
N ASP A 61 4.26 13.43 8.63
CA ASP A 61 4.08 13.95 9.99
C ASP A 61 2.62 13.98 10.45
N THR A 62 1.71 14.39 9.56
CA THR A 62 0.27 14.42 9.85
C THR A 62 -0.30 13.00 10.00
N GLU A 63 0.07 12.10 9.09
CA GLU A 63 -0.35 10.69 9.15
C GLU A 63 0.15 10.00 10.42
N TRP A 64 1.37 10.31 10.87
CA TRP A 64 1.92 9.75 12.10
C TRP A 64 1.11 10.15 13.34
N GLU A 65 0.77 11.44 13.50
CA GLU A 65 0.03 11.89 14.69
C GLU A 65 -1.38 11.27 14.76
N GLU A 66 -2.07 11.16 13.63
CA GLU A 66 -3.36 10.47 13.54
C GLU A 66 -3.23 8.98 13.86
N PHE A 67 -2.23 8.32 13.30
CA PHE A 67 -1.94 6.91 13.58
C PHE A 67 -1.61 6.68 15.05
N ARG A 68 -0.78 7.53 15.64
CA ARG A 68 -0.42 7.46 17.06
C ARG A 68 -1.64 7.61 17.94
N THR A 69 -2.43 8.66 17.71
CA THR A 69 -3.65 8.95 18.48
C THR A 69 -4.64 7.78 18.41
N THR A 70 -4.91 7.26 17.20
CA THR A 70 -5.83 6.13 17.03
C THR A 70 -5.28 4.83 17.63
N SER A 71 -3.98 4.61 17.56
CA SER A 71 -3.32 3.45 18.19
C SER A 71 -3.36 3.52 19.71
N GLU A 72 -3.10 4.68 20.32
CA GLU A 72 -3.20 4.91 21.76
C GLU A 72 -4.64 4.69 22.25
N GLN A 73 -5.64 5.14 21.49
CA GLN A 73 -7.04 4.87 21.81
C GLN A 73 -7.35 3.38 21.81
N LYS A 74 -6.96 2.63 20.77
CA LYS A 74 -7.16 1.18 20.69
C LYS A 74 -6.46 0.44 21.85
N LEU A 75 -5.24 0.84 22.20
CA LEU A 75 -4.48 0.29 23.33
C LEU A 75 -5.19 0.52 24.67
N LYS A 76 -5.79 1.70 24.87
CA LYS A 76 -6.58 2.03 26.06
C LYS A 76 -7.90 1.26 26.11
N GLU A 77 -8.55 1.07 24.97
CA GLU A 77 -9.76 0.23 24.88
C GLU A 77 -9.45 -1.24 25.21
N ASN A 78 -8.32 -1.76 24.74
CA ASN A 78 -7.84 -3.10 25.08
C ASN A 78 -7.56 -3.26 26.58
N GLU A 79 -6.88 -2.28 27.19
CA GLU A 79 -6.63 -2.23 28.64
C GLU A 79 -7.94 -2.26 29.42
N SER A 80 -8.91 -1.41 29.07
CA SER A 80 -10.22 -1.38 29.72
C SER A 80 -11.00 -2.70 29.57
N ARG A 81 -10.89 -3.38 28.43
CA ARG A 81 -11.51 -4.72 28.23
C ARG A 81 -10.85 -5.77 29.13
N LEU A 82 -9.52 -5.76 29.26
CA LEU A 82 -8.79 -6.69 30.11
C LEU A 82 -9.13 -6.48 31.59
N ASP A 83 -9.20 -5.23 32.04
CA ASP A 83 -9.63 -4.88 33.40
C ASP A 83 -11.07 -5.34 33.67
N ASN A 84 -12.00 -5.07 32.75
CA ASN A 84 -13.38 -5.55 32.89
C ASN A 84 -13.46 -7.08 32.95
N PHE A 85 -12.62 -7.78 32.18
CA PHE A 85 -12.58 -9.23 32.22
C PHE A 85 -12.04 -9.74 33.57
N ARG A 86 -11.01 -9.10 34.14
CA ARG A 86 -10.51 -9.42 35.48
C ARG A 86 -11.58 -9.29 36.55
N GLU A 87 -12.31 -8.18 36.57
CA GLU A 87 -13.40 -7.96 37.52
C GLU A 87 -14.48 -9.05 37.42
N LYS A 88 -14.75 -9.57 36.21
CA LYS A 88 -15.65 -10.71 36.01
C LYS A 88 -15.06 -12.01 36.54
N MET A 89 -13.76 -12.24 36.37
CA MET A 89 -13.06 -13.43 36.87
C MET A 89 -12.89 -13.45 38.40
N GLU A 90 -12.84 -12.29 39.04
CA GLU A 90 -12.86 -12.21 40.51
C GLU A 90 -14.20 -12.70 41.09
N LYS A 91 -15.28 -12.51 40.33
CA LYS A 91 -16.64 -12.93 40.70
C LYS A 91 -16.97 -14.36 40.25
N SER A 92 -16.08 -15.01 39.49
CA SER A 92 -16.28 -16.37 38.99
C SER A 92 -15.69 -17.43 39.91
N ASP A 93 -16.02 -18.71 39.65
CA ASP A 93 -15.44 -19.82 40.36
C ASP A 93 -13.92 -19.94 40.14
N GLU A 94 -13.25 -20.61 41.06
CA GLU A 94 -11.79 -20.74 41.05
C GLU A 94 -11.25 -21.44 39.79
N LYS A 95 -12.00 -22.41 39.25
CA LYS A 95 -11.56 -23.15 38.05
C LYS A 95 -11.52 -22.22 36.85
N LEU A 96 -12.55 -21.38 36.67
CA LEU A 96 -12.60 -20.41 35.58
C LEU A 96 -11.52 -19.33 35.72
N ARG A 97 -11.34 -18.79 36.93
CA ARG A 97 -10.28 -17.81 37.22
C ARG A 97 -8.89 -18.38 36.91
N ASN A 98 -8.59 -19.59 37.38
CA ASN A 98 -7.31 -20.24 37.11
C ASN A 98 -7.10 -20.55 35.62
N LYS A 99 -8.17 -20.87 34.88
CA LYS A 99 -8.10 -21.08 33.42
C LYS A 99 -7.61 -19.83 32.68
N TYR A 100 -8.10 -18.64 33.06
CA TYR A 100 -7.85 -17.42 32.29
C TYR A 100 -6.76 -16.50 32.85
N ASN A 101 -6.34 -16.65 34.11
CA ASN A 101 -5.33 -15.77 34.73
C ASN A 101 -4.04 -15.63 33.88
N LYS A 102 -3.53 -16.75 33.36
CA LYS A 102 -2.32 -16.74 32.51
C LYS A 102 -2.59 -16.01 31.20
N THR A 103 -3.70 -16.29 30.54
CA THR A 103 -4.07 -15.67 29.26
C THR A 103 -4.21 -14.16 29.40
N VAL A 104 -4.92 -13.69 30.43
CA VAL A 104 -5.11 -12.25 30.70
C VAL A 104 -3.77 -11.56 30.95
N THR A 105 -2.91 -12.17 31.77
CA THR A 105 -1.56 -11.62 32.05
C THR A 105 -0.73 -11.48 30.76
N THR A 106 -0.71 -12.52 29.92
CA THR A 106 0.00 -12.47 28.63
C THR A 106 -0.57 -11.40 27.69
N LEU A 107 -1.90 -11.21 27.65
CA LEU A 107 -2.51 -10.19 26.79
C LEU A 107 -2.19 -8.77 27.27
N GLU A 108 -2.05 -8.54 28.56
CA GLU A 108 -1.63 -7.25 29.11
C GLU A 108 -0.17 -6.94 28.84
N GLU A 109 0.70 -7.94 28.95
CA GLU A 109 2.11 -7.82 28.57
C GLU A 109 2.22 -7.42 27.10
N ARG A 110 1.50 -8.11 26.20
CA ARG A 110 1.43 -7.75 24.77
C ARG A 110 0.89 -6.34 24.54
N ASN A 111 -0.14 -5.91 25.28
CA ASN A 111 -0.68 -4.55 25.16
C ASN A 111 0.36 -3.49 25.58
N LYS A 112 1.16 -3.77 26.62
CA LYS A 112 2.26 -2.91 27.06
C LYS A 112 3.41 -2.89 26.06
N GLU A 113 3.76 -4.04 25.48
CA GLU A 113 4.78 -4.13 24.42
C GLU A 113 4.38 -3.34 23.18
N MET A 114 3.11 -3.42 22.76
CA MET A 114 2.59 -2.61 21.66
C MET A 114 2.66 -1.11 21.97
N ARG A 115 2.34 -0.70 23.20
CA ARG A 115 2.52 0.70 23.62
C ARG A 115 3.98 1.14 23.52
N LYS A 116 4.91 0.31 24.00
CA LYS A 116 6.35 0.55 23.90
C LYS A 116 6.80 0.65 22.44
N LYS A 117 6.35 -0.25 21.57
CA LYS A 117 6.64 -0.23 20.12
C LYS A 117 6.15 1.08 19.47
N LEU A 118 5.00 1.60 19.90
CA LEU A 118 4.49 2.89 19.43
C LEU A 118 5.35 4.06 19.91
N ASP A 119 5.75 4.07 21.18
CA ASP A 119 6.55 5.14 21.79
C ASP A 119 8.00 5.17 21.29
N GLU A 120 8.56 4.02 20.95
CA GLU A 120 9.95 3.88 20.48
C GLU A 120 10.11 4.14 18.97
N TYR A 121 9.02 4.25 18.22
CA TYR A 121 9.09 4.52 16.79
C TYR A 121 9.72 5.89 16.52
N LYS A 122 10.85 5.87 15.80
CA LYS A 122 11.52 7.07 15.29
C LYS A 122 11.06 7.30 13.87
N LYS A 123 10.67 8.54 13.54
CA LYS A 123 10.26 8.97 12.20
C LYS A 123 11.44 8.94 11.21
N GLU A 124 11.90 7.74 10.85
CA GLU A 124 13.04 7.51 9.95
C GLU A 124 12.55 7.26 8.51
N GLY A 125 11.89 8.24 7.89
CA GLY A 125 11.56 8.22 6.45
C GLY A 125 10.40 7.29 6.02
N GLY A 126 9.90 7.51 4.80
CA GLY A 126 8.62 6.95 4.32
C GLY A 126 8.57 5.44 4.09
N MET A 127 9.67 4.78 3.71
CA MET A 127 9.68 3.31 3.51
C MET A 127 9.58 2.56 4.86
N LYS A 128 10.34 3.01 5.87
CA LYS A 128 10.27 2.44 7.23
C LYS A 128 8.93 2.73 7.90
N TRP A 129 8.28 3.85 7.55
CA TRP A 129 6.95 4.19 8.06
C TRP A 129 5.89 3.18 7.64
N GLU A 130 5.85 2.82 6.36
CA GLU A 130 4.83 1.90 5.87
C GLU A 130 4.98 0.49 6.44
N GLU A 131 6.21 -0.02 6.49
CA GLU A 131 6.52 -1.32 7.09
C GLU A 131 6.10 -1.35 8.56
N PHE A 132 6.46 -0.32 9.32
CA PHE A 132 6.06 -0.19 10.72
C PHE A 132 4.53 -0.15 10.87
N LYS A 133 3.85 0.68 10.08
CA LYS A 133 2.39 0.83 10.13
C LYS A 133 1.67 -0.47 9.81
N GLU A 134 2.13 -1.21 8.80
CA GLU A 134 1.56 -2.51 8.44
C GLU A 134 1.75 -3.53 9.57
N GLU A 135 2.97 -3.66 10.07
CA GLU A 135 3.31 -4.61 11.14
C GLU A 135 2.52 -4.31 12.43
N PHE A 136 2.52 -3.05 12.85
CA PHE A 136 1.82 -2.61 14.06
C PHE A 136 0.31 -2.85 13.96
N ASN A 137 -0.31 -2.54 12.81
CA ASN A 137 -1.74 -2.77 12.62
C ASN A 137 -2.09 -4.26 12.69
N ARG A 138 -1.30 -5.12 12.04
CA ARG A 138 -1.51 -6.57 12.10
C ARG A 138 -1.42 -7.09 13.53
N ASP A 139 -0.38 -6.70 14.26
CA ASP A 139 -0.18 -7.13 15.65
C ASP A 139 -1.30 -6.61 16.57
N MET A 140 -1.78 -5.38 16.33
CA MET A 140 -2.91 -4.78 17.06
C MET A 140 -4.23 -5.52 16.80
N ASP A 141 -4.49 -5.91 15.55
CA ASP A 141 -5.68 -6.65 15.16
C ASP A 141 -5.70 -8.05 15.78
N GLU A 142 -4.56 -8.73 15.79
CA GLU A 142 -4.39 -10.03 16.45
C GLU A 142 -4.60 -9.93 17.97
N LEU A 143 -4.02 -8.89 18.60
CA LEU A 143 -4.22 -8.62 20.02
C LEU A 143 -5.70 -8.36 20.33
N GLY A 144 -6.35 -7.50 19.55
CA GLY A 144 -7.77 -7.18 19.72
C GLY A 144 -8.68 -8.40 19.58
N LYS A 145 -8.41 -9.29 18.61
CA LYS A 145 -9.13 -10.55 18.45
C LYS A 145 -8.94 -11.47 19.65
N ALA A 146 -7.70 -11.63 20.12
CA ALA A 146 -7.42 -12.48 21.27
C ALA A 146 -8.10 -11.97 22.56
N ILE A 147 -8.18 -10.65 22.75
CA ILE A 147 -8.95 -10.05 23.84
C ILE A 147 -10.45 -10.30 23.67
N GLN A 148 -10.98 -10.17 22.45
CA GLN A 148 -12.39 -10.43 22.17
C GLN A 148 -12.76 -11.88 22.46
N ASP A 149 -11.88 -12.83 22.17
CA ASP A 149 -12.12 -14.26 22.36
C ASP A 149 -12.32 -14.63 23.84
N LEU A 150 -11.72 -13.88 24.78
CA LEU A 150 -11.99 -14.02 26.22
C LEU A 150 -13.49 -13.94 26.55
N PHE A 151 -14.24 -13.12 25.80
CA PHE A 151 -15.66 -12.89 26.05
C PHE A 151 -16.57 -13.88 25.31
N LYS A 152 -16.04 -14.71 24.40
CA LYS A 152 -16.82 -15.71 23.67
C LYS A 152 -16.96 -17.02 24.45
N ASP A 153 -15.95 -17.36 25.25
CA ASP A 153 -15.85 -18.64 25.96
C ASP A 153 -16.49 -18.65 27.37
N ASN A 154 -17.33 -17.65 27.68
CA ASN A 154 -18.11 -17.55 28.92
C ASN A 154 -19.57 -18.02 28.76
N LYS A 155 -19.84 -18.96 27.84
CA LYS A 155 -21.14 -19.63 27.70
C LYS A 155 -21.16 -20.99 28.37
#